data_AF-A0AAW5KK23-F1
#
_entry.id   AF-A0AAW5KK23-F1
#
_cell.length_a   1.000
_cell.length_b   1.000
_cell.length_c   1.000
_cell.angle_alpha   90.00
_cell.angle_beta   90.00
_cell.angle_gamma   90.00
#
_symmetry.space_group_name_H-M   'P 1'
#
loop_
_entity.id
_entity.type
_entity.pdbx_description
1 polymer ?
#
loop_
_entity_poly.entity_id
_entity_poly.type
_entity_poly.pdbx_seq_one_letter_code
_entity_poly.pdbx_strand_id
1 'polypeptide(L)'
;FKTALPCFLPTRNVMSLMLPLALLRDDLVDVALVVELTQSGNYQGQTILPLREAYIDARLLCRPDSDWLDTSAAAAAGEED
;
A
#
# COMPACT_ATOMS: atom_id res chain seq x y z
N PHE A 1 -0.18 -13.91 -7.70
CA PHE A 1 0.11 -13.95 -6.24
C PHE A 1 0.17 -12.51 -5.80
N LYS A 2 -0.59 -12.08 -4.78
CA LYS A 2 -0.59 -10.65 -4.38
C LYS A 2 0.70 -10.36 -3.60
N THR A 3 1.62 -9.64 -4.23
CA THR A 3 2.96 -9.36 -3.66
C THR A 3 2.91 -8.11 -2.78
N ALA A 4 3.58 -8.16 -1.63
CA ALA A 4 3.79 -6.99 -0.78
C ALA A 4 4.67 -5.95 -1.50
N LEU A 5 4.33 -4.67 -1.41
CA LEU A 5 5.11 -3.59 -2.03
C LEU A 5 5.98 -2.88 -0.99
N PRO A 6 7.25 -2.57 -1.29
CA PRO A 6 8.09 -1.80 -0.38
C PRO A 6 7.64 -0.33 -0.34
N CYS A 7 7.68 0.26 0.85
CA CYS A 7 7.38 1.67 1.11
C CYS A 7 8.44 2.25 2.06
N PHE A 8 9.05 3.37 1.69
CA PHE A 8 10.02 4.07 2.55
C PHE A 8 9.34 5.32 3.09
N LEU A 9 9.29 5.44 4.42
CA LEU A 9 8.66 6.56 5.10
C LEU A 9 9.73 7.54 5.58
N PRO A 10 9.95 8.69 4.87
CA PRO A 10 11.09 9.56 5.14
C PRO A 10 11.01 10.22 6.51
N THR A 11 9.80 10.49 7.00
CA THR A 11 9.56 11.14 8.30
C THR A 11 10.05 10.31 9.48
N ARG A 12 10.11 8.98 9.32
CA ARG A 12 10.58 8.05 10.36
C ARG A 12 11.88 7.34 9.96
N ASN A 13 12.34 7.52 8.72
CA ASN A 13 13.51 6.84 8.15
C ASN A 13 13.43 5.31 8.29
N VAL A 14 12.26 4.74 7.96
CA VAL A 14 11.99 3.30 8.08
C VAL A 14 11.56 2.70 6.74
N MET A 15 11.97 1.46 6.51
CA MET A 15 11.45 0.63 5.44
C MET A 15 10.23 -0.14 5.95
N SER A 16 9.13 -0.03 5.22
CA SER A 16 7.85 -0.66 5.48
C SER A 16 7.42 -1.51 4.28
N LEU A 17 6.42 -2.36 4.47
CA LEU A 17 5.76 -3.08 3.39
C LEU A 17 4.29 -2.71 3.37
N MET A 18 3.72 -2.63 2.18
CA MET A 18 2.29 -2.46 1.95
C MET A 18 1.69 -3.79 1.53
N LEU A 19 0.69 -4.24 2.28
CA LEU A 19 -0.05 -5.46 2.02
C LEU A 19 -1.44 -5.11 1.46
N PRO A 20 -1.88 -5.74 0.37
CA PRO A 20 -3.22 -5.54 -0.14
C PRO A 20 -4.26 -6.12 0.82
N LEU A 21 -5.27 -5.34 1.18
CA LEU A 21 -6.44 -5.81 1.89
C LEU A 21 -7.72 -5.64 1.06
N ALA A 22 -8.61 -6.60 1.24
CA ALA A 22 -9.94 -6.65 0.67
C ALA A 22 -10.90 -6.62 1.87
N LEU A 23 -11.37 -5.44 2.26
CA LEU A 23 -12.20 -5.25 3.45
C LEU A 23 -13.68 -5.15 3.10
N LEU A 24 -14.00 -4.67 1.90
CA LEU A 24 -15.38 -4.52 1.43
C LEU A 24 -15.85 -5.74 0.64
N ARG A 25 -14.96 -6.30 -0.19
CA ARG A 25 -15.25 -7.45 -1.03
C ARG A 25 -14.03 -8.34 -1.16
N ASP A 26 -14.18 -9.63 -0.89
CA ASP A 26 -13.07 -10.61 -0.90
C ASP A 26 -12.28 -10.68 -2.22
N ASP A 27 -12.91 -10.28 -3.34
CA ASP A 27 -12.33 -10.34 -4.68
C ASP A 27 -11.59 -9.07 -5.11
N LEU A 28 -11.78 -7.94 -4.41
CA LEU A 28 -11.24 -6.64 -4.79
C LEU A 28 -10.40 -6.04 -3.67
N VAL A 29 -9.18 -5.62 -4.00
CA VAL A 29 -8.36 -4.84 -3.05
C VAL A 29 -8.90 -3.42 -3.02
N ASP A 30 -9.20 -2.92 -1.83
CA ASP A 30 -9.75 -1.57 -1.62
C ASP A 30 -8.82 -0.66 -0.80
N VAL A 31 -7.88 -1.24 -0.04
CA VAL A 31 -6.90 -0.49 0.75
C VAL A 31 -5.55 -1.22 0.85
N ALA A 32 -4.53 -0.50 1.27
CA ALA A 32 -3.21 -1.04 1.58
C ALA A 32 -2.92 -0.94 3.09
N LEU A 33 -2.54 -2.05 3.72
CA LEU A 33 -2.04 -2.07 5.09
C LEU A 33 -0.53 -1.85 5.09
N VAL A 34 -0.07 -0.79 5.74
CA VAL A 34 1.35 -0.55 5.99
C VAL A 34 1.79 -1.37 7.19
N VAL A 35 2.80 -2.22 7.01
CA VAL A 35 3.42 -3.02 8.06
C VAL A 35 4.89 -2.70 8.20
N GLU A 36 5.38 -2.76 9.43
CA GLU A 36 6.78 -2.49 9.76
C GLU A 36 7.37 -3.58 10.62
N LEU A 37 8.67 -3.84 10.41
CA LEU A 37 9.43 -4.76 11.23
C LEU A 37 9.71 -4.12 12.60
N THR A 38 9.26 -4.78 13.66
CA THR A 38 9.53 -4.36 15.04
C THR A 38 10.89 -4.89 15.51
N GLN A 39 11.38 -4.38 16.65
CA GLN A 39 12.62 -4.86 17.27
C GLN A 39 12.57 -6.34 17.68
N SER A 40 11.38 -6.87 17.98
CA SER A 40 11.16 -8.29 18.28
C SER A 40 11.15 -9.19 17.04
N GLY A 41 11.27 -8.62 15.84
CA GLY A 41 11.37 -9.35 14.58
C GLY A 41 10.04 -9.73 13.94
N ASN A 42 8.92 -9.33 14.53
CA ASN A 42 7.60 -9.49 13.91
C ASN A 42 7.23 -8.26 13.09
N TYR A 43 6.35 -8.43 12.10
CA TYR A 43 5.72 -7.31 11.41
C TYR A 43 4.48 -6.85 12.17
N GLN A 44 4.28 -5.55 12.26
CA GLN A 44 3.10 -4.96 12.88
C GLN A 44 2.45 -3.94 11.93
N GLY A 45 1.13 -4.04 11.77
CA GLY A 45 0.33 -3.05 11.05
C GLY A 45 0.36 -1.69 11.74
N GLN A 46 0.63 -0.64 10.97
CA GLN A 46 0.77 0.73 11.46
C GLN A 46 -0.44 1.58 11.07
N THR A 47 -0.82 1.52 9.79
CA THR A 47 -1.95 2.30 9.25
C THR A 47 -2.50 1.64 8.00
N ILE A 48 -3.71 2.03 7.62
CA ILE A 48 -4.37 1.66 6.37
C ILE A 48 -4.39 2.88 5.46
N LEU A 49 -3.98 2.71 4.20
CA LEU A 49 -3.95 3.76 3.19
C LEU A 49 -4.99 3.47 2.10
N PRO A 50 -5.70 4.49 1.60
CA PRO A 50 -6.39 4.41 0.32
C PRO A 50 -5.40 4.09 -0.80
N LEU A 51 -5.84 3.36 -1.83
CA LEU A 51 -4.94 2.91 -2.91
C LEU A 51 -4.21 4.04 -3.63
N ARG A 52 -4.84 5.23 -3.74
CA ARG A 52 -4.19 6.41 -4.32
C ARG A 52 -2.96 6.85 -3.55
N GLU A 53 -3.02 6.87 -2.23
CA GLU A 53 -1.89 7.23 -1.37
C GLU A 53 -0.80 6.15 -1.44
N ALA A 54 -1.22 4.88 -1.34
CA ALA A 54 -0.30 3.75 -1.52
C ALA A 54 0.43 3.79 -2.87
N TYR A 55 -0.25 4.19 -3.95
CA TYR A 55 0.34 4.33 -5.28
C TYR A 55 1.41 5.42 -5.33
N ILE A 56 1.16 6.56 -4.67
CA ILE A 56 2.13 7.66 -4.57
C ILE A 56 3.37 7.20 -3.82
N ASP A 57 3.20 6.50 -2.70
CA ASP A 57 4.29 6.00 -1.87
C ASP A 57 5.10 4.90 -2.59
N ALA A 58 4.44 4.00 -3.34
CA ALA A 58 5.11 2.93 -4.09
C ALA A 58 6.02 3.45 -5.21
N ARG A 59 5.61 4.55 -5.89
CA ARG A 59 6.38 5.17 -6.99
C ARG A 59 7.75 5.68 -6.56
N LEU A 60 7.95 5.95 -5.27
CA LEU A 60 9.25 6.39 -4.76
C LEU A 60 10.29 5.28 -4.80
N LEU A 61 9.87 4.01 -4.83
CA LEU A 61 10.78 2.86 -4.70
C LEU A 61 10.76 1.91 -5.89
N CYS A 62 9.60 1.72 -6.52
CA CYS A 62 9.47 0.75 -7.61
C CYS A 62 8.43 1.20 -8.64
N ARG A 63 8.46 0.59 -9.83
CA ARG A 63 7.37 0.76 -10.79
C ARG A 63 6.12 0.14 -10.18
N PRO A 64 5.01 0.89 -10.03
CA PRO A 64 3.77 0.38 -9.44
C PRO A 64 3.00 -0.46 -10.47
N ASP A 65 3.64 -1.47 -11.05
CA ASP A 65 3.02 -2.38 -12.02
C ASP A 65 2.64 -3.70 -11.32
N SER A 66 2.01 -3.56 -10.15
CA SER A 66 1.61 -4.68 -9.30
C SER A 66 0.19 -5.10 -9.64
N ASP A 67 -0.11 -6.40 -9.59
CA ASP A 67 -1.44 -6.98 -9.85
C ASP A 67 -2.60 -6.31 -9.09
N TRP A 68 -2.32 -5.58 -8.01
CA TRP A 68 -3.32 -4.94 -7.15
C TRP A 68 -3.17 -3.41 -7.00
N LEU A 69 -2.10 -2.83 -7.55
CA LEU A 69 -1.81 -1.40 -7.42
C LEU A 69 -1.20 -0.89 -8.73
N ASP A 70 -2.00 -0.15 -9.49
CA ASP A 70 -1.66 0.35 -10.82
C ASP A 70 -2.09 1.83 -11.01
N THR A 71 -1.90 2.36 -12.23
CA THR A 71 -2.23 3.76 -12.56
C THR A 71 -3.72 4.09 -12.43
N SER A 72 -4.62 3.11 -12.56
CA SER A 72 -6.07 3.32 -12.40
C SER A 72 -6.42 3.61 -10.93
N ALA A 73 -5.70 2.99 -9.99
CA ALA A 73 -5.85 3.23 -8.56
C ALA A 73 -5.55 4.69 -8.16
N ALA A 74 -4.72 5.40 -8.92
CA ALA A 74 -4.47 6.83 -8.72
C ALA A 74 -5.58 7.74 -9.28
N ALA A 75 -6.31 7.26 -10.29
CA ALA A 75 -7.35 8.02 -11.00
C ALA A 75 -8.73 7.95 -10.35
N ALA A 76 -9.02 6.87 -9.61
CA ALA A 76 -10.33 6.60 -9.02
C ALA A 76 -10.81 7.61 -7.94
N ALA A 77 -9.98 8.56 -7.50
CA ALA A 77 -10.34 9.57 -6.49
C ALA A 77 -10.90 10.88 -7.09
N GLY A 78 -11.23 10.91 -8.38
CA GLY A 78 -11.73 12.10 -9.10
C GLY A 78 -13.20 12.05 -9.51
N GLU A 79 -13.92 10.98 -9.16
CA GLU A 79 -15.36 10.81 -9.46
C GLU A 79 -16.17 10.76 -8.15
N GLU A 80 -16.14 11.86 -7.40
CA GLU A 80 -17.19 12.18 -6.44
C GLU A 80 -17.73 13.56 -6.84
N ASP A 81 -18.98 13.57 -7.30
CA ASP A 81 -19.78 14.73 -7.77
C ASP A 81 -20.12 15.69 -6.60
#